data_AF-A0A973R4E7-F1
#
_entry.id   AF-A0A973R4E7-F1
#
_cell.length_a   1.000
_cell.length_b   1.000
_cell.length_c   1.000
_cell.angle_alpha   90.00
_cell.angle_beta   90.00
_cell.angle_gamma   90.00
#
_symmetry.space_group_name_H-M   'P 1'
#
loop_
_entity.id
_entity.type
_entity.pdbx_description
1 polymer ?
#
loop_
_entity_poly.entity_id
_entity_poly.type
_entity_poly.pdbx_seq_one_letter_code
_entity_poly.pdbx_strand_id
1 'polypeptide(L)'
;MTGISAFSWGHAALRIDFLVDPQGSVRILGLGPGAPLGTPATPVGDAARPELPAVAGLPLIEVQVAGHGRHLATERNIQTIVGERLAYRGHEEFAADGGLGLRVDLSDPVTGLTAEAHFRTIDGVAVLRTWARLTNDGARRLTLDAVTSFTLGGLGGLGPDPVAGLDVWTADSDWLAEGRWRRHALRDLLVDMNHGRHRQPPRSSVWRASQGTWSCGRHLPMGALTDRARGRTLLWQLENTGGWRWEVGEHGGAVCLALLGPTDRDHQWRQALEPGEAFTTVPVAVAIGVAPSAGGDGL
;
A
#
# COMPACT_ATOMS: atom_id res chain seq x y z
N MET A 1 27.73 -0.51 3.87
CA MET A 1 26.61 -1.22 4.52
C MET A 1 25.94 -0.24 5.47
N THR A 2 24.86 0.38 5.02
CA THR A 2 23.94 1.11 5.90
C THR A 2 23.24 0.10 6.79
N GLY A 3 23.26 0.33 8.11
CA GLY A 3 22.54 -0.51 9.07
C GLY A 3 21.03 -0.36 8.91
N ILE A 4 20.27 -1.29 9.50
CA ILE A 4 18.82 -1.15 9.64
C ILE A 4 18.56 0.08 10.54
N SER A 5 17.66 0.96 10.11
CA SER A 5 17.18 2.07 10.94
C SER A 5 15.65 2.12 10.93
N ALA A 6 15.07 2.80 11.91
CA ALA A 6 13.63 2.96 12.04
C ALA A 6 13.31 4.38 12.54
N PHE A 7 12.14 4.87 12.16
CA PHE A 7 11.58 6.12 12.66
C PHE A 7 10.07 6.03 12.73
N SER A 8 9.45 6.92 13.50
CA SER A 8 8.01 6.91 13.74
C SER A 8 7.45 8.32 13.63
N TRP A 9 6.23 8.44 13.13
CA TRP A 9 5.57 9.73 12.96
C TRP A 9 4.08 9.65 13.29
N GLY A 10 3.52 10.74 13.78
CA GLY A 10 2.09 10.89 14.07
C GLY A 10 1.80 11.32 15.52
N HIS A 11 0.61 10.97 16.01
CA HIS A 11 0.09 11.35 17.31
C HIS A 11 -0.66 10.18 17.98
N ALA A 12 -1.24 10.40 19.17
CA ALA A 12 -1.87 9.33 19.97
C ALA A 12 -2.92 8.49 19.20
N ALA A 13 -3.77 9.13 18.39
CA ALA A 13 -4.79 8.44 17.59
C ALA A 13 -4.24 7.76 16.31
N LEU A 14 -3.06 8.14 15.83
CA LEU A 14 -2.46 7.61 14.60
C LEU A 14 -0.95 7.68 14.69
N ARG A 15 -0.30 6.53 14.83
CA ARG A 15 1.14 6.38 14.71
C ARG A 15 1.48 5.56 13.47
N ILE A 16 2.54 5.95 12.77
CA ILE A 16 3.13 5.18 11.67
C ILE A 16 4.56 4.83 12.06
N ASP A 17 4.95 3.57 11.92
CA ASP A 17 6.33 3.11 12.13
C ASP A 17 6.94 2.70 10.79
N PHE A 18 8.08 3.29 10.49
CA PHE A 18 8.85 3.08 9.27
C PHE A 18 10.13 2.32 9.58
N LEU A 19 10.49 1.41 8.68
CA LEU A 19 11.78 0.73 8.66
C LEU A 19 12.53 1.10 7.39
N VAL A 20 13.80 1.43 7.52
CA VAL A 20 14.76 1.49 6.41
C VAL A 20 15.60 0.23 6.48
N ASP A 21 15.46 -0.61 5.46
CA ASP A 21 16.20 -1.88 5.40
C ASP A 21 17.66 -1.67 4.94
N PRO A 22 18.54 -2.69 4.98
CA PRO A 22 19.95 -2.54 4.60
C PRO A 22 20.17 -2.09 3.15
N GLN A 23 19.19 -2.33 2.27
CA GLN A 23 19.19 -1.90 0.87
C GLN A 23 18.69 -0.45 0.72
N GLY A 24 18.20 0.16 1.80
CA GLY A 24 17.69 1.53 1.83
C GLY A 24 16.20 1.63 1.51
N SER A 25 15.50 0.53 1.26
CA SER A 25 14.06 0.55 0.97
C SER A 25 13.29 0.87 2.25
N VAL A 26 12.28 1.74 2.13
CA VAL A 26 11.45 2.17 3.25
C VAL A 26 10.15 1.37 3.27
N ARG A 27 9.78 0.83 4.42
CA ARG A 27 8.54 0.04 4.60
C ARG A 27 7.75 0.52 5.81
N ILE A 28 6.43 0.47 5.73
CA ILE A 28 5.55 0.68 6.88
C ILE A 28 5.39 -0.64 7.63
N LEU A 29 5.77 -0.65 8.91
CA LEU A 29 5.62 -1.79 9.83
C LEU A 29 4.49 -1.59 10.85
N GLY A 30 4.08 -0.35 11.05
CA GLY A 30 3.07 0.03 12.02
C GLY A 30 2.19 1.13 11.46
N LEU A 31 0.88 1.04 11.69
CA LEU A 31 -0.10 2.07 11.37
C LEU A 31 -1.18 2.02 12.45
N GLY A 32 -1.72 3.15 12.90
CA GLY A 32 -2.87 3.21 13.82
C GLY A 32 -2.52 3.47 15.29
N PRO A 33 -3.52 3.41 16.20
CA PRO A 33 -3.31 3.66 17.63
C PRO A 33 -2.33 2.64 18.24
N GLY A 34 -1.25 3.12 18.89
CA GLY A 34 -0.26 2.26 19.56
C GLY A 34 0.57 1.34 18.67
N ALA A 35 0.60 1.61 17.35
CA ALA A 35 1.21 0.84 16.26
C ALA A 35 2.24 -0.24 16.70
N PRO A 36 1.85 -1.52 16.57
CA PRO A 36 2.35 -2.28 15.42
C PRO A 36 1.23 -2.91 14.59
N LEU A 37 1.50 -3.12 13.30
CA LEU A 37 0.80 -4.12 12.48
C LEU A 37 1.31 -5.50 12.95
N GLY A 38 0.91 -6.64 12.37
CA GLY A 38 1.42 -7.95 12.83
C GLY A 38 2.97 -7.96 12.98
N THR A 39 3.52 -8.76 13.91
CA THR A 39 4.97 -8.90 14.07
C THR A 39 5.60 -9.21 12.71
N PRO A 40 6.73 -8.58 12.31
CA PRO A 40 7.35 -8.86 11.03
C PRO A 40 7.61 -10.37 10.92
N ALA A 41 6.90 -11.04 10.02
CA ALA A 41 7.23 -12.42 9.72
C ALA A 41 8.54 -12.40 8.93
N THR A 42 9.57 -13.08 9.43
CA THR A 42 10.70 -13.45 8.57
C THR A 42 10.13 -14.29 7.42
N PRO A 43 10.38 -13.94 6.15
CA PRO A 43 9.93 -14.75 5.03
C PRO A 43 10.40 -16.19 5.23
N VAL A 44 9.51 -17.16 5.06
CA VAL A 44 9.84 -18.59 5.18
C VAL A 44 9.81 -19.21 3.77
N GLY A 45 10.78 -20.06 3.45
CA GLY A 45 10.91 -20.68 2.11
C GLY A 45 11.57 -19.76 1.08
N ASP A 46 11.33 -19.96 -0.22
CA ASP A 46 11.93 -19.15 -1.31
C ASP A 46 11.49 -17.66 -1.33
N ALA A 47 10.52 -17.26 -0.49
CA ALA A 47 10.31 -15.84 -0.18
C ALA A 47 11.49 -15.22 0.59
N ALA A 48 12.36 -16.06 1.15
CA ALA A 48 13.67 -15.72 1.72
C ALA A 48 14.82 -15.86 0.71
N ARG A 49 14.53 -15.83 -0.61
CA ARG A 49 15.59 -15.69 -1.62
C ARG A 49 16.45 -14.48 -1.28
N PRO A 50 17.79 -14.56 -1.35
CA PRO A 50 18.66 -13.44 -1.04
C PRO A 50 18.42 -12.22 -1.94
N GLU A 51 17.83 -12.42 -3.12
CA GLU A 51 17.38 -11.34 -4.02
C GLU A 51 16.01 -10.71 -3.68
N LEU A 52 15.24 -11.25 -2.73
CA LEU A 52 13.97 -10.70 -2.26
C LEU A 52 14.12 -10.11 -0.85
N PRO A 53 13.45 -8.99 -0.52
CA PRO A 53 13.59 -8.39 0.80
C PRO A 53 13.14 -9.33 1.93
N ALA A 54 14.01 -9.52 2.91
CA ALA A 54 13.81 -10.40 4.06
C ALA A 54 12.83 -9.83 5.12
N VAL A 55 12.15 -8.71 4.83
CA VAL A 55 11.31 -7.99 5.78
C VAL A 55 9.86 -7.98 5.32
N ALA A 56 8.93 -8.33 6.21
CA ALA A 56 7.50 -8.15 5.99
C ALA A 56 7.18 -6.66 5.72
N GLY A 57 6.64 -6.37 4.54
CA GLY A 57 6.25 -5.02 4.14
C GLY A 57 6.48 -4.76 2.66
N LEU A 58 5.75 -3.79 2.11
CA LEU A 58 5.98 -3.31 0.75
C LEU A 58 6.89 -2.07 0.77
N PRO A 59 7.65 -1.80 -0.31
CA PRO A 59 8.25 -0.50 -0.53
C PRO A 59 7.21 0.61 -0.40
N LEU A 60 7.61 1.76 0.15
CA LEU A 60 6.71 2.88 0.41
C LEU A 60 5.99 3.39 -0.84
N ILE A 61 6.65 3.27 -2.01
CA ILE A 61 6.09 3.57 -3.33
C ILE A 61 6.46 2.42 -4.26
N GLU A 62 5.44 1.83 -4.89
CA GLU A 62 5.60 0.95 -6.03
C GLU A 62 5.39 1.77 -7.32
N VAL A 63 6.29 1.59 -8.28
CA VAL A 63 6.24 2.30 -9.56
C VAL A 63 6.65 1.39 -10.71
N GLN A 64 5.74 1.19 -11.64
CA GLN A 64 6.00 0.49 -12.88
C GLN A 64 6.54 1.48 -13.90
N VAL A 65 7.78 1.29 -14.34
CA VAL A 65 8.43 2.10 -15.37
C VAL A 65 8.69 1.23 -16.59
N ALA A 66 8.35 1.72 -17.79
CA ALA A 66 8.64 1.02 -19.03
C ALA A 66 10.13 0.65 -19.13
N GLY A 67 10.42 -0.61 -19.47
CA GLY A 67 11.79 -1.16 -19.49
C GLY A 67 12.27 -1.69 -18.13
N HIS A 68 11.51 -1.50 -17.06
CA HIS A 68 11.75 -2.11 -15.75
C HIS A 68 10.58 -3.03 -15.36
N GLY A 69 10.91 -4.29 -15.06
CA GLY A 69 9.90 -5.30 -14.72
C GLY A 69 9.53 -5.32 -13.24
N ARG A 70 9.05 -6.50 -12.82
CA ARG A 70 8.79 -6.86 -11.43
C ARG A 70 9.70 -8.03 -11.04
N HIS A 71 9.92 -8.23 -9.74
CA HIS A 71 10.69 -9.39 -9.25
C HIS A 71 10.01 -10.73 -9.54
N LEU A 72 8.69 -10.74 -9.66
CA LEU A 72 7.89 -11.91 -10.03
C LEU A 72 7.00 -11.58 -11.23
N ALA A 73 6.72 -12.59 -12.06
CA ALA A 73 5.64 -12.52 -13.03
C ALA A 73 4.30 -12.50 -12.27
N THR A 74 3.65 -11.34 -12.20
CA THR A 74 2.39 -11.09 -11.49
C THR A 74 1.65 -9.94 -12.17
N GLU A 75 0.32 -9.96 -12.12
CA GLU A 75 -0.51 -8.84 -12.60
C GLU A 75 -0.68 -7.74 -11.55
N ARG A 76 -0.28 -7.98 -10.31
CA ARG A 76 -0.34 -6.99 -9.22
C ARG A 76 0.61 -5.81 -9.43
N ASN A 77 0.27 -4.66 -8.87
CA ASN A 77 1.05 -3.42 -8.90
C ASN A 77 2.00 -3.29 -7.72
N ILE A 78 2.56 -4.42 -7.29
CA ILE A 78 3.58 -4.52 -6.25
C ILE A 78 4.77 -5.31 -6.76
N GLN A 79 5.87 -5.31 -6.00
CA GLN A 79 7.14 -5.96 -6.34
C GLN A 79 7.79 -5.37 -7.60
N THR A 80 7.62 -4.07 -7.80
CA THR A 80 8.24 -3.34 -8.92
C THR A 80 9.73 -3.20 -8.67
N ILE A 81 10.55 -3.43 -9.71
CA ILE A 81 12.00 -3.33 -9.57
C ILE A 81 12.43 -1.90 -9.19
N VAL A 82 11.75 -0.88 -9.73
CA VAL A 82 12.08 0.51 -9.41
C VAL A 82 11.63 0.88 -8.00
N GLY A 83 10.42 0.47 -7.58
CA GLY A 83 9.94 0.70 -6.21
C GLY A 83 10.88 0.12 -5.15
N GLU A 84 11.40 -1.09 -5.38
CA GLU A 84 12.35 -1.73 -4.47
C GLU A 84 13.73 -1.03 -4.43
N ARG A 85 14.10 -0.29 -5.48
CA ARG A 85 15.35 0.49 -5.54
C ARG A 85 15.22 1.93 -5.06
N LEU A 86 14.01 2.41 -4.78
CA LEU A 86 13.78 3.74 -4.23
C LEU A 86 14.36 3.81 -2.80
N ALA A 87 15.62 4.23 -2.71
CA ALA A 87 16.38 4.25 -1.49
C ALA A 87 16.14 5.54 -0.70
N TYR A 88 15.99 5.41 0.61
CA TYR A 88 15.82 6.48 1.57
C TYR A 88 16.94 7.53 1.52
N ARG A 89 16.55 8.81 1.52
CA ARG A 89 17.45 9.98 1.55
C ARG A 89 17.26 10.85 2.77
N GLY A 90 16.08 10.84 3.37
CA GLY A 90 15.76 11.67 4.51
C GLY A 90 14.25 11.75 4.69
N HIS A 91 13.85 12.40 5.77
CA HIS A 91 12.47 12.83 5.92
C HIS A 91 12.42 14.19 6.62
N GLU A 92 11.32 14.88 6.43
CA GLU A 92 11.02 16.16 7.04
C GLU A 92 9.62 16.12 7.63
N GLU A 93 9.52 16.49 8.91
CA GLU A 93 8.26 16.70 9.60
C GLU A 93 7.92 18.18 9.60
N PHE A 94 6.65 18.51 9.38
CA PHE A 94 6.20 19.91 9.34
C PHE A 94 4.77 20.04 9.85
N ALA A 95 4.41 21.25 10.28
CA ALA A 95 3.03 21.58 10.63
C ALA A 95 2.18 21.65 9.35
N ALA A 96 1.03 20.98 9.34
CA ALA A 96 0.02 21.08 8.29
C ALA A 96 -1.26 21.72 8.85
N ASP A 97 -2.13 22.20 7.97
CA ASP A 97 -3.40 22.82 8.40
C ASP A 97 -4.22 21.88 9.28
N GLY A 98 -4.28 22.17 10.58
CA GLY A 98 -5.01 21.37 11.57
C GLY A 98 -4.35 20.05 11.98
N GLY A 99 -3.07 19.83 11.68
CA GLY A 99 -2.36 18.63 12.14
C GLY A 99 -0.91 18.54 11.68
N LEU A 100 -0.46 17.33 11.36
CA LEU A 100 0.94 17.02 11.08
C LEU A 100 1.14 16.64 9.62
N GLY A 101 2.31 17.00 9.08
CA GLY A 101 2.82 16.55 7.80
C GLY A 101 4.15 15.82 7.94
N LEU A 102 4.38 14.84 7.06
CA LEU A 102 5.65 14.15 6.86
C LEU A 102 5.92 14.01 5.37
N ARG A 103 7.15 14.35 4.95
CA ARG A 103 7.69 14.01 3.63
C ARG A 103 8.84 13.03 3.81
N VAL A 104 8.82 11.92 3.10
CA VAL A 104 9.93 10.95 3.03
C VAL A 104 10.54 11.02 1.63
N ASP A 105 11.83 11.34 1.57
CA ASP A 105 12.57 11.54 0.33
C ASP A 105 13.29 10.25 -0.08
N LEU A 106 13.09 9.84 -1.34
CA LEU A 106 13.59 8.59 -1.92
C LEU A 106 14.27 8.85 -3.27
N SER A 107 15.20 7.97 -3.67
CA SER A 107 15.82 8.02 -5.00
C SER A 107 16.17 6.64 -5.54
N ASP A 108 15.94 6.38 -6.83
CA ASP A 108 16.49 5.24 -7.55
C ASP A 108 17.76 5.66 -8.32
N PRO A 109 18.96 5.24 -7.89
CA PRO A 109 20.22 5.64 -8.53
C PRO A 109 20.39 5.08 -9.95
N VAL A 110 19.60 4.06 -10.34
CA VAL A 110 19.72 3.44 -11.67
C VAL A 110 19.00 4.26 -12.74
N THR A 111 17.81 4.77 -12.43
CA THR A 111 16.99 5.52 -13.39
C THR A 111 17.18 7.04 -13.25
N GLY A 112 17.62 7.52 -12.09
CA GLY A 112 17.59 8.96 -11.74
C GLY A 112 16.21 9.43 -11.28
N LEU A 113 15.26 8.53 -11.06
CA LEU A 113 13.95 8.87 -10.51
C LEU A 113 14.08 9.21 -9.02
N THR A 114 13.66 10.41 -8.64
CA THR A 114 13.45 10.79 -7.24
C THR A 114 11.98 10.75 -6.91
N ALA A 115 11.66 10.47 -5.65
CA ALA A 115 10.28 10.41 -5.18
C ALA A 115 10.16 10.97 -3.77
N GLU A 116 9.06 11.68 -3.54
CA GLU A 116 8.65 12.19 -2.25
C GLU A 116 7.35 11.47 -1.87
N ALA A 117 7.35 10.70 -0.78
CA ALA A 117 6.13 10.17 -0.19
C ALA A 117 5.62 11.16 0.85
N HIS A 118 4.41 11.67 0.64
CA HIS A 118 3.78 12.67 1.51
C HIS A 118 2.71 12.02 2.38
N PHE A 119 2.68 12.40 3.66
CA PHE A 119 1.71 11.96 4.66
C PHE A 119 1.16 13.19 5.38
N ARG A 120 -0.15 13.21 5.61
CA ARG A 120 -0.84 14.22 6.42
C ARG A 120 -1.85 13.57 7.34
N THR A 121 -1.97 14.08 8.56
CA THR A 121 -2.99 13.65 9.54
C THR A 121 -3.54 14.86 10.26
N ILE A 122 -4.73 14.71 10.84
CA ILE A 122 -5.39 15.71 11.70
C ILE A 122 -5.33 15.18 13.13
N ASP A 123 -4.97 16.05 14.07
CA ASP A 123 -4.81 15.65 15.47
C ASP A 123 -6.09 15.04 16.05
N GLY A 124 -5.92 13.93 16.77
CA GLY A 124 -7.02 13.21 17.43
C GLY A 124 -7.86 12.34 16.51
N VAL A 125 -7.60 12.32 15.20
CA VAL A 125 -8.32 11.49 14.23
C VAL A 125 -7.41 10.42 13.66
N ALA A 126 -7.85 9.16 13.64
CA ALA A 126 -7.09 8.04 13.10
C ALA A 126 -7.15 7.96 11.56
N VAL A 127 -6.83 9.07 10.88
CA VAL A 127 -6.92 9.19 9.41
C VAL A 127 -5.60 9.72 8.84
N LEU A 128 -5.04 8.95 7.93
CA LEU A 128 -3.89 9.32 7.11
C LEU A 128 -4.38 9.75 5.73
N ARG A 129 -3.92 10.90 5.23
CA ARG A 129 -3.98 11.25 3.80
C ARG A 129 -2.57 11.18 3.22
N THR A 130 -2.40 10.54 2.07
CA THR A 130 -1.08 10.29 1.48
C THR A 130 -1.10 10.30 -0.04
N TRP A 131 0.02 10.70 -0.63
CA TRP A 131 0.27 10.71 -2.08
C TRP A 131 1.79 10.70 -2.31
N ALA A 132 2.21 10.53 -3.57
CA ALA A 132 3.60 10.62 -3.96
C ALA A 132 3.81 11.70 -5.04
N ARG A 133 4.99 12.34 -5.02
CA ARG A 133 5.49 13.16 -6.12
C ARG A 133 6.77 12.54 -6.65
N LEU A 134 6.82 12.28 -7.95
CA LEU A 134 7.96 11.67 -8.63
C LEU A 134 8.57 12.69 -9.58
N THR A 135 9.89 12.82 -9.58
CA THR A 135 10.63 13.73 -10.47
C THR A 135 11.70 12.94 -11.21
N ASN A 136 11.82 13.16 -12.52
CA ASN A 136 12.89 12.56 -13.31
C ASN A 136 14.15 13.43 -13.24
N ASP A 137 15.03 13.17 -12.28
CA ASP A 137 16.35 13.82 -12.19
C ASP A 137 17.43 13.09 -13.02
N GLY A 138 17.01 12.10 -13.81
CA GLY A 138 17.86 11.35 -14.73
C GLY A 138 18.06 12.06 -16.07
N ALA A 139 18.93 11.49 -16.91
CA ALA A 139 19.24 12.03 -18.23
C ALA A 139 18.33 11.52 -19.37
N ARG A 140 17.49 10.51 -19.11
CA ARG A 140 16.65 9.87 -20.12
C ARG A 140 15.19 10.00 -19.73
N ARG A 141 14.32 10.15 -20.73
CA ARG A 141 12.88 10.04 -20.56
C ARG A 141 12.51 8.75 -19.84
N LEU A 142 11.63 8.86 -18.85
CA LEU A 142 10.97 7.73 -18.20
C LEU A 142 9.49 7.68 -18.63
N THR A 143 8.92 6.50 -18.71
CA THR A 143 7.47 6.31 -18.93
C THR A 143 6.93 5.52 -17.76
N LEU A 144 6.04 6.13 -16.98
CA LEU A 144 5.37 5.49 -15.85
C LEU A 144 4.07 4.83 -16.35
N ASP A 145 3.86 3.57 -16.00
CA ASP A 145 2.68 2.78 -16.36
C ASP A 145 1.73 2.58 -15.17
N ALA A 146 2.25 2.66 -13.94
CA ALA A 146 1.46 2.66 -12.70
C ALA A 146 2.30 3.23 -11.55
N VAL A 147 1.66 3.97 -10.63
CA VAL A 147 2.30 4.51 -9.42
C VAL A 147 1.34 4.39 -8.24
N THR A 148 1.79 3.82 -7.13
CA THR A 148 0.99 3.77 -5.90
C THR A 148 1.01 5.12 -5.18
N SER A 149 -0.14 5.51 -4.65
CA SER A 149 -0.23 6.58 -3.64
C SER A 149 -0.03 6.04 -2.22
N PHE A 150 -0.29 4.75 -2.00
CA PHE A 150 -0.08 4.08 -0.72
C PHE A 150 0.08 2.58 -0.89
N THR A 151 0.99 2.00 -0.10
CA THR A 151 1.16 0.55 0.05
C THR A 151 1.22 0.19 1.52
N LEU A 152 0.72 -1.00 1.85
CA LEU A 152 0.82 -1.55 3.19
C LEU A 152 0.96 -3.06 3.12
N GLY A 153 2.00 -3.61 3.72
CA GLY A 153 2.17 -5.05 3.89
C GLY A 153 1.94 -5.48 5.34
N GLY A 154 2.11 -6.78 5.62
CA GLY A 154 2.06 -7.29 7.00
C GLY A 154 0.67 -7.30 7.63
N LEU A 155 -0.39 -7.26 6.83
CA LEU A 155 -1.77 -7.33 7.29
C LEU A 155 -2.17 -8.79 7.58
N GLY A 156 -3.02 -9.00 8.58
CA GLY A 156 -3.50 -10.34 8.96
C GLY A 156 -2.72 -11.00 10.10
N GLY A 157 -3.06 -12.25 10.37
CA GLY A 157 -2.52 -13.03 11.48
C GLY A 157 -1.21 -13.73 11.14
N LEU A 158 -0.39 -14.01 12.16
CA LEU A 158 0.69 -14.99 12.03
C LEU A 158 0.09 -16.38 12.21
N GLY A 159 0.23 -17.26 11.22
CA GLY A 159 -0.36 -18.59 11.24
C GLY A 159 -0.29 -19.29 9.88
N PRO A 160 -0.79 -20.53 9.79
CA PRO A 160 -0.76 -21.29 8.54
C PRO A 160 -1.66 -20.69 7.45
N ASP A 161 -2.69 -19.94 7.83
CA ASP A 161 -3.51 -19.14 6.93
C ASP A 161 -3.62 -17.68 7.42
N PRO A 162 -2.81 -16.76 6.89
CA PRO A 162 -2.83 -15.35 7.28
C PRO A 162 -4.07 -14.59 6.81
N VAL A 163 -4.85 -15.17 5.89
CA VAL A 163 -6.03 -14.56 5.25
C VAL A 163 -7.32 -14.94 5.96
N ALA A 164 -7.38 -16.13 6.58
CA ALA A 164 -8.60 -16.70 7.15
C ALA A 164 -9.38 -15.72 8.02
N GLY A 165 -8.69 -14.92 8.85
CA GLY A 165 -9.30 -13.96 9.79
C GLY A 165 -9.75 -12.63 9.20
N LEU A 166 -9.59 -12.41 7.89
CA LEU A 166 -9.79 -11.12 7.24
C LEU A 166 -11.10 -11.08 6.43
N ASP A 167 -11.84 -9.99 6.58
CA ASP A 167 -12.97 -9.64 5.73
C ASP A 167 -12.61 -8.43 4.86
N VAL A 168 -12.92 -8.48 3.57
CA VAL A 168 -12.84 -7.32 2.67
C VAL A 168 -14.24 -6.76 2.43
N TRP A 169 -14.34 -5.43 2.45
CA TRP A 169 -15.55 -4.69 2.15
C TRP A 169 -15.40 -3.99 0.82
N THR A 170 -16.39 -4.18 -0.05
CA THR A 170 -16.48 -3.52 -1.35
C THR A 170 -17.81 -2.80 -1.47
N ALA A 171 -17.82 -1.65 -2.13
CA ALA A 171 -19.04 -0.91 -2.41
C ALA A 171 -19.31 -0.90 -3.92
N ASP A 172 -20.30 -1.68 -4.34
CA ASP A 172 -20.77 -1.66 -5.72
C ASP A 172 -21.73 -0.46 -5.91
N SER A 173 -21.74 0.07 -7.13
CA SER A 173 -22.58 1.19 -7.53
C SER A 173 -23.21 0.86 -8.87
N ASP A 174 -24.45 1.29 -9.04
CA ASP A 174 -25.16 1.29 -10.32
C ASP A 174 -26.09 2.50 -10.34
N TRP A 175 -26.59 2.88 -11.51
CA TRP A 175 -27.52 3.98 -11.65
C TRP A 175 -28.78 3.73 -10.80
N LEU A 176 -29.09 4.67 -9.89
CA LEU A 176 -30.20 4.57 -8.91
C LEU A 176 -30.02 3.49 -7.83
N ALA A 177 -28.82 2.91 -7.71
CA ALA A 177 -28.49 1.90 -6.69
C ALA A 177 -27.06 2.07 -6.16
N GLU A 178 -26.67 3.30 -5.83
CA GLU A 178 -25.32 3.66 -5.44
C GLU A 178 -24.92 3.14 -4.05
N GLY A 179 -23.62 2.90 -3.84
CA GLY A 179 -23.04 2.68 -2.51
C GLY A 179 -23.46 1.40 -1.79
N ARG A 180 -23.66 0.29 -2.51
CA ARG A 180 -24.03 -1.01 -1.96
C ARG A 180 -22.82 -1.71 -1.35
N TRP A 181 -22.57 -1.44 -0.08
CA TRP A 181 -21.53 -2.11 0.70
C TRP A 181 -21.84 -3.59 0.90
N ARG A 182 -20.84 -4.43 0.65
CA ARG A 182 -20.87 -5.88 0.88
C ARG A 182 -19.60 -6.30 1.59
N ARG A 183 -19.73 -7.29 2.47
CA ARG A 183 -18.65 -7.92 3.18
C ARG A 183 -18.40 -9.31 2.62
N HIS A 184 -17.15 -9.65 2.39
CA HIS A 184 -16.72 -10.97 1.93
C HIS A 184 -15.58 -11.43 2.82
N ALA A 185 -15.57 -12.72 3.20
CA ALA A 185 -14.35 -13.30 3.75
C ALA A 185 -13.28 -13.24 2.65
N LEU A 186 -12.10 -12.69 2.96
CA LEU A 186 -11.07 -12.46 1.95
C LEU A 186 -10.59 -13.80 1.33
N ARG A 187 -10.58 -14.88 2.13
CA ARG A 187 -10.22 -16.23 1.69
C ARG A 187 -11.19 -16.79 0.63
N ASP A 188 -12.46 -16.36 0.61
CA ASP A 188 -13.40 -16.79 -0.43
C ASP A 188 -13.11 -16.17 -1.80
N LEU A 189 -12.34 -15.07 -1.82
CA LEU A 189 -12.01 -14.32 -3.03
C LEU A 189 -10.58 -14.54 -3.52
N LEU A 190 -9.71 -15.10 -2.67
CA LEU A 190 -8.33 -15.42 -3.00
C LEU A 190 -8.15 -16.93 -3.16
N VAL A 191 -7.43 -17.33 -4.19
CA VAL A 191 -7.12 -18.74 -4.41
C VAL A 191 -6.21 -19.23 -3.29
N ASP A 192 -6.70 -20.21 -2.51
CA ASP A 192 -5.89 -20.89 -1.52
C ASP A 192 -4.81 -21.73 -2.23
N MET A 193 -3.56 -21.45 -1.89
CA MET A 193 -2.42 -22.23 -2.35
C MET A 193 -1.68 -22.80 -1.16
N ASN A 194 -1.35 -24.09 -1.24
CA ASN A 194 -0.50 -24.71 -0.24
C ASN A 194 0.95 -24.20 -0.38
N HIS A 195 1.26 -23.11 0.33
CA HIS A 195 2.57 -22.45 0.34
C HIS A 195 3.70 -23.43 0.68
N GLY A 196 3.50 -24.30 1.68
CA GLY A 196 4.50 -25.26 2.13
C GLY A 196 4.88 -26.31 1.08
N ARG A 197 3.92 -26.73 0.25
CA ARG A 197 4.16 -27.70 -0.82
C ARG A 197 4.75 -27.05 -2.07
N HIS A 198 4.21 -25.91 -2.49
CA HIS A 198 4.55 -25.30 -3.77
C HIS A 198 5.75 -24.35 -3.69
N ARG A 199 6.12 -23.87 -2.50
CA ARG A 199 7.25 -22.95 -2.26
C ARG A 199 7.21 -21.72 -3.19
N GLN A 200 6.00 -21.26 -3.53
CA GLN A 200 5.75 -20.15 -4.44
C GLN A 200 4.62 -19.28 -3.84
N PRO A 201 4.76 -17.94 -3.85
CA PRO A 201 3.70 -17.06 -3.34
C PRO A 201 2.51 -16.99 -4.32
N PRO A 202 1.28 -16.77 -3.82
CA PRO A 202 0.12 -16.43 -4.62
C PRO A 202 0.36 -15.15 -5.42
N ARG A 203 -0.20 -15.14 -6.64
CA ARG A 203 -0.13 -14.01 -7.56
C ARG A 203 -1.48 -13.30 -7.71
N SER A 204 -2.55 -13.89 -7.19
CA SER A 204 -3.90 -13.32 -7.22
C SER A 204 -4.06 -12.16 -6.24
N SER A 205 -4.96 -11.26 -6.58
CA SER A 205 -5.47 -10.23 -5.69
C SER A 205 -6.96 -10.03 -5.91
N VAL A 206 -7.65 -9.58 -4.86
CA VAL A 206 -8.95 -8.92 -4.99
C VAL A 206 -8.68 -7.48 -5.36
N TRP A 207 -9.32 -6.98 -6.39
CA TRP A 207 -9.14 -5.59 -6.83
C TRP A 207 -10.44 -4.97 -7.29
N ARG A 208 -10.47 -3.63 -7.28
CA ARG A 208 -11.48 -2.81 -7.97
C ARG A 208 -10.77 -1.65 -8.65
N ALA A 209 -11.33 -1.25 -9.78
CA ALA A 209 -10.87 -0.09 -10.54
C ALA A 209 -12.09 0.64 -11.11
N SER A 210 -11.93 1.94 -11.37
CA SER A 210 -12.88 2.66 -12.22
C SER A 210 -12.88 2.10 -13.64
N GLN A 211 -13.99 2.31 -14.34
CA GLN A 211 -14.13 1.98 -15.75
C GLN A 211 -14.70 3.18 -16.48
N GLY A 212 -14.07 3.57 -17.59
CA GLY A 212 -14.46 4.78 -18.33
C GLY A 212 -14.16 6.07 -17.55
N THR A 213 -14.99 7.09 -17.75
CA THR A 213 -14.78 8.44 -17.18
C THR A 213 -15.47 8.65 -15.83
N TRP A 214 -16.14 7.63 -15.30
CA TRP A 214 -16.95 7.74 -14.09
C TRP A 214 -16.24 7.08 -12.91
N SER A 215 -15.72 7.88 -11.99
CA SER A 215 -15.00 7.37 -10.80
C SER A 215 -15.87 6.47 -9.92
N CYS A 216 -17.18 6.68 -9.87
CA CYS A 216 -18.12 5.87 -9.09
C CYS A 216 -19.07 5.00 -9.94
N GLY A 217 -18.69 4.69 -11.18
CA GLY A 217 -19.58 4.02 -12.15
C GLY A 217 -20.08 2.66 -11.66
N ARG A 218 -19.17 1.67 -11.57
CA ARG A 218 -19.49 0.30 -11.12
C ARG A 218 -19.17 0.07 -9.64
N HIS A 219 -18.19 0.80 -9.12
CA HIS A 219 -17.67 0.63 -7.77
C HIS A 219 -17.38 2.02 -7.20
N LEU A 220 -17.53 2.20 -5.89
CA LEU A 220 -16.98 3.39 -5.24
C LEU A 220 -15.44 3.30 -5.20
N PRO A 221 -14.71 4.42 -5.25
CA PRO A 221 -13.26 4.47 -5.03
C PRO A 221 -12.91 4.25 -3.55
N MET A 222 -13.49 3.22 -2.95
CA MET A 222 -13.41 2.92 -1.53
C MET A 222 -13.41 1.41 -1.28
N GLY A 223 -12.95 1.03 -0.10
CA GLY A 223 -13.04 -0.33 0.40
C GLY A 223 -12.57 -0.38 1.84
N ALA A 224 -12.75 -1.54 2.48
CA ALA A 224 -12.19 -1.76 3.80
C ALA A 224 -11.63 -3.16 3.96
N LEU A 225 -10.71 -3.33 4.91
CA LEU A 225 -10.18 -4.62 5.34
C LEU A 225 -10.32 -4.70 6.86
N THR A 226 -11.13 -5.64 7.33
CA THR A 226 -11.36 -5.90 8.75
C THR A 226 -10.59 -7.15 9.17
N ASP A 227 -9.70 -6.99 10.15
CA ASP A 227 -9.12 -8.08 10.93
C ASP A 227 -10.06 -8.40 12.10
N ARG A 228 -10.76 -9.53 11.98
CA ARG A 228 -11.74 -9.97 12.96
C ARG A 228 -11.10 -10.30 14.31
N ALA A 229 -9.90 -10.89 14.30
CA ALA A 229 -9.21 -11.30 15.52
C ALA A 229 -8.72 -10.10 16.33
N ARG A 230 -8.30 -9.04 15.65
CA ARG A 230 -7.79 -7.81 16.29
C ARG A 230 -8.85 -6.73 16.46
N GLY A 231 -10.08 -6.95 15.97
CA GLY A 231 -11.14 -5.95 15.98
C GLY A 231 -10.75 -4.67 15.23
N ARG A 232 -9.89 -4.77 14.21
CA ARG A 232 -9.30 -3.62 13.53
C ARG A 232 -9.79 -3.53 12.10
N THR A 233 -10.16 -2.33 11.65
CA THR A 233 -10.56 -2.08 10.26
C THR A 233 -9.71 -0.98 9.64
N LEU A 234 -9.19 -1.24 8.44
CA LEU A 234 -8.59 -0.25 7.57
C LEU A 234 -9.63 0.11 6.51
N LEU A 235 -10.13 1.34 6.50
CA LEU A 235 -10.99 1.88 5.45
C LEU A 235 -10.12 2.76 4.55
N TRP A 236 -10.32 2.73 3.24
CA TRP A 236 -9.64 3.62 2.32
C TRP A 236 -10.60 4.33 1.36
N GLN A 237 -10.16 5.49 0.89
CA GLN A 237 -10.77 6.25 -0.19
C GLN A 237 -9.69 6.73 -1.15
N LEU A 238 -9.89 6.55 -2.45
CA LEU A 238 -9.07 7.16 -3.50
C LEU A 238 -9.74 8.48 -3.92
N GLU A 239 -9.07 9.60 -3.68
CA GLU A 239 -9.62 10.94 -3.93
C GLU A 239 -9.39 11.35 -5.37
N ASN A 240 -9.97 10.59 -6.30
CA ASN A 240 -9.84 10.83 -7.74
C ASN A 240 -11.19 10.80 -8.46
N THR A 241 -11.37 11.73 -9.39
CA THR A 241 -12.50 11.74 -10.33
C THR A 241 -12.18 11.01 -11.64
N GLY A 242 -10.89 10.73 -11.91
CA GLY A 242 -10.43 9.92 -13.04
C GLY A 242 -10.16 8.46 -12.68
N GLY A 243 -9.21 7.85 -13.39
CA GLY A 243 -8.84 6.44 -13.23
C GLY A 243 -8.24 6.12 -11.85
N TRP A 244 -8.66 5.03 -11.23
CA TRP A 244 -8.17 4.57 -9.94
C TRP A 244 -8.20 3.05 -9.84
N ARG A 245 -7.37 2.49 -8.96
CA ARG A 245 -7.35 1.06 -8.63
C ARG A 245 -6.97 0.86 -7.17
N TRP A 246 -7.61 -0.10 -6.50
CA TRP A 246 -7.07 -0.70 -5.29
C TRP A 246 -6.97 -2.22 -5.43
N GLU A 247 -6.02 -2.81 -4.73
CA GLU A 247 -5.82 -4.26 -4.70
C GLU A 247 -5.38 -4.76 -3.34
N VAL A 248 -5.91 -5.92 -2.95
CA VAL A 248 -5.60 -6.67 -1.72
C VAL A 248 -5.17 -8.08 -2.10
N GLY A 249 -4.04 -8.56 -1.61
CA GLY A 249 -3.56 -9.91 -1.93
C GLY A 249 -2.52 -10.43 -0.95
N GLU A 250 -2.13 -11.70 -1.09
CA GLU A 250 -1.13 -12.34 -0.24
C GLU A 250 0.29 -11.93 -0.64
N HIS A 251 1.09 -11.46 0.32
CA HIS A 251 2.49 -11.10 0.12
C HIS A 251 3.30 -11.39 1.37
N GLY A 252 4.46 -12.06 1.23
CA GLY A 252 5.39 -12.28 2.32
C GLY A 252 4.83 -13.07 3.51
N GLY A 253 3.90 -14.02 3.26
CA GLY A 253 3.22 -14.76 4.33
C GLY A 253 2.18 -13.93 5.11
N ALA A 254 1.79 -12.78 4.58
CA ALA A 254 0.77 -11.89 5.12
C ALA A 254 -0.13 -11.39 3.99
N VAL A 255 -1.00 -10.41 4.28
CA VAL A 255 -1.78 -9.67 3.29
C VAL A 255 -1.17 -8.29 3.06
N CYS A 256 -1.31 -7.78 1.84
CA CYS A 256 -0.95 -6.44 1.47
C CYS A 256 -2.11 -5.68 0.83
N LEU A 257 -2.02 -4.36 0.86
CA LEU A 257 -2.89 -3.39 0.20
C LEU A 257 -2.04 -2.48 -0.68
N ALA A 258 -2.50 -2.21 -1.90
CA ALA A 258 -1.96 -1.15 -2.75
C ALA A 258 -3.11 -0.26 -3.26
N LEU A 259 -2.94 1.05 -3.14
CA LEU A 259 -3.88 2.08 -3.58
C LEU A 259 -3.20 2.94 -4.64
N LEU A 260 -3.82 3.06 -5.81
CA LEU A 260 -3.23 3.67 -7.00
C LEU A 260 -4.22 4.56 -7.74
N GLY A 261 -3.67 5.55 -8.43
CA GLY A 261 -4.40 6.25 -9.48
C GLY A 261 -4.59 5.37 -10.73
N PRO A 262 -4.59 5.98 -11.92
CA PRO A 262 -4.76 5.23 -13.15
C PRO A 262 -3.54 4.33 -13.44
N THR A 263 -3.77 3.31 -14.26
CA THR A 263 -2.77 2.30 -14.65
C THR A 263 -2.86 2.05 -16.15
N ASP A 264 -1.80 1.53 -16.76
CA ASP A 264 -1.79 1.11 -18.15
C ASP A 264 -2.86 0.04 -18.43
N ARG A 265 -2.98 -0.95 -17.54
CA ARG A 265 -3.88 -2.10 -17.72
C ARG A 265 -5.35 -1.72 -17.68
N ASP A 266 -5.75 -0.90 -16.71
CA ASP A 266 -7.16 -0.62 -16.46
C ASP A 266 -7.62 0.66 -17.19
N HIS A 267 -6.69 1.57 -17.50
CA HIS A 267 -7.01 2.92 -17.97
C HIS A 267 -6.19 3.36 -19.20
N GLN A 268 -5.33 2.49 -19.76
CA GLN A 268 -4.38 2.84 -20.85
C GLN A 268 -3.49 4.04 -20.49
N TRP A 269 -3.32 4.29 -19.19
CA TRP A 269 -2.59 5.44 -18.70
C TRP A 269 -1.09 5.21 -18.81
N ARG A 270 -0.40 6.22 -19.36
CA ARG A 270 1.06 6.29 -19.39
C ARG A 270 1.49 7.73 -19.19
N GLN A 271 2.40 7.96 -18.25
CA GLN A 271 2.98 9.28 -18.00
C GLN A 271 4.43 9.31 -18.46
N ALA A 272 4.69 10.09 -19.51
CA ALA A 272 6.05 10.44 -19.87
C ALA A 272 6.59 11.48 -18.89
N LEU A 273 7.82 11.28 -18.42
CA LEU A 273 8.58 12.27 -17.67
C LEU A 273 9.90 12.50 -18.42
N GLU A 274 10.00 13.64 -19.11
CA GLU A 274 11.27 14.15 -19.60
C GLU A 274 12.15 14.58 -18.41
N PRO A 275 13.48 14.70 -18.60
CA PRO A 275 14.37 15.20 -17.54
C PRO A 275 13.87 16.52 -16.93
N GLY A 276 13.75 16.56 -15.61
CA GLY A 276 13.23 17.68 -14.82
C GLY A 276 11.70 17.73 -14.69
N GLU A 277 10.95 16.89 -15.40
CA GLU A 277 9.49 16.80 -15.25
C GLU A 277 9.11 15.99 -14.01
N ALA A 278 7.93 16.33 -13.46
CA ALA A 278 7.39 15.69 -12.28
C ALA A 278 5.94 15.24 -12.49
N PHE A 279 5.55 14.19 -11.78
CA PHE A 279 4.20 13.68 -11.69
C PHE A 279 3.79 13.52 -10.23
N THR A 280 2.55 13.90 -9.90
CA THR A 280 1.98 13.73 -8.56
C THR A 280 0.83 12.75 -8.63
N THR A 281 0.85 11.73 -7.78
CA THR A 281 -0.23 10.74 -7.70
C THR A 281 -1.50 11.35 -7.10
N VAL A 282 -2.62 10.68 -7.31
CA VAL A 282 -3.88 11.05 -6.67
C VAL A 282 -3.77 10.88 -5.15
N PRO A 283 -4.34 11.77 -4.33
CA PRO A 283 -4.37 11.54 -2.90
C PRO A 283 -5.24 10.34 -2.54
N VAL A 284 -4.87 9.64 -1.47
CA VAL A 284 -5.70 8.60 -0.85
C VAL A 284 -5.82 8.86 0.63
N ALA A 285 -7.00 8.62 1.19
CA ALA A 285 -7.25 8.65 2.62
C ALA A 285 -7.36 7.23 3.15
N VAL A 286 -6.74 6.95 4.29
CA VAL A 286 -6.78 5.67 5.00
C VAL A 286 -7.18 5.94 6.45
N ALA A 287 -8.35 5.44 6.84
CA ALA A 287 -8.88 5.54 8.20
C ALA A 287 -8.69 4.22 8.94
N ILE A 288 -8.32 4.30 10.22
CA ILE A 288 -8.14 3.13 11.09
C ILE A 288 -9.25 3.14 12.13
N GLY A 289 -10.11 2.13 12.09
CA GLY A 289 -11.05 1.82 13.16
C GLY A 289 -10.51 0.71 14.06
N VAL A 290 -10.63 0.89 15.38
CA VAL A 290 -10.36 -0.15 16.37
C VAL A 290 -11.64 -0.34 17.17
N ALA A 291 -12.16 -1.57 17.22
CA ALA A 291 -13.28 -1.90 18.09
C ALA A 291 -12.85 -1.69 19.55
N PRO A 292 -13.73 -1.15 20.41
CA PRO A 292 -13.45 -1.11 21.83
C PRO A 292 -13.13 -2.54 22.30
N SER A 293 -12.07 -2.69 23.10
CA SER A 293 -11.80 -3.95 23.80
C SER A 293 -13.08 -4.32 24.54
N ALA A 294 -13.55 -5.55 24.39
CA ALA A 294 -14.68 -6.05 25.17
C ALA A 294 -14.30 -5.99 26.65
N GLY A 295 -14.65 -4.87 27.30
CA GLY A 295 -14.70 -4.79 28.74
C GLY A 295 -15.70 -5.83 29.19
N GLY A 296 -15.30 -6.66 30.16
CA GLY A 296 -16.18 -7.64 30.75
C GLY A 296 -17.34 -6.94 31.45
N ASP A 297 -18.43 -6.75 30.72
CA ASP A 297 -19.72 -6.53 31.35
C ASP A 297 -20.18 -7.89 31.84
N GLY A 298 -19.84 -8.16 33.10
CA GLY A 298 -20.51 -9.17 33.89
C GLY A 298 -22.00 -8.84 33.95
N LEU A 299 -22.80 -9.72 33.36
CA LEU A 299 -24.16 -9.98 33.82
C LEU A 299 -24.10 -10.99 34.96
#